data_AF-A0A2T2RXD1-F1
#
_entry.id   AF-A0A2T2RXD1-F1
#
_cell.length_a   1.000
_cell.length_b   1.000
_cell.length_c   1.000
_cell.angle_alpha   90.00
_cell.angle_beta   90.00
_cell.angle_gamma   90.00
#
_symmetry.space_group_name_H-M   'P 1'
#
loop_
_entity.id
_entity.type
_entity.pdbx_description
1 polymer ?
#
loop_
_entity_poly.entity_id
_entity_poly.type
_entity_poly.pdbx_seq_one_letter_code
_entity_poly.pdbx_strand_id
1 'polypeptide(L)'
;MSLTRAALESELLQELLEIPEIRPLILNEAQMQASIRETLEQRAPKSDIWVFACGSLIWNPLIKFVEHRVGTVNGWHRQFCLWTPVGRGTSSNPGLVLGLEPGGSCGGVAYRIAAADIPSELLC
;
A
#
# COMPACT_ATOMS: atom_id res chain seq x y z
N MET A 1 -5.81 15.23 -10.79
CA MET A 1 -4.36 15.16 -10.50
C MET A 1 -4.03 13.74 -10.07
N SER A 2 -3.01 13.13 -10.65
CA SER A 2 -2.45 11.87 -10.14
C SER A 2 -1.59 12.17 -8.91
N LEU A 3 -1.73 11.38 -7.85
CA LEU A 3 -0.83 11.44 -6.70
C LEU A 3 0.60 11.17 -7.20
N THR A 4 1.56 12.04 -6.87
CA THR A 4 2.97 11.83 -7.22
C THR A 4 3.75 11.37 -5.99
N ARG A 5 4.93 10.78 -6.21
CA ARG A 5 5.82 10.40 -5.10
C ARG A 5 6.22 11.61 -4.25
N ALA A 6 6.56 12.72 -4.90
CA ALA A 6 6.85 13.98 -4.21
C ALA A 6 5.66 14.49 -3.37
N ALA A 7 4.42 14.21 -3.77
CA ALA A 7 3.24 14.55 -2.98
C ALA A 7 3.07 13.62 -1.75
N LEU A 8 3.47 12.35 -1.84
CA LEU A 8 3.51 11.46 -0.67
C LEU A 8 4.59 11.88 0.33
N GLU A 9 5.73 12.33 -0.17
CA GLU A 9 6.86 12.81 0.65
C GLU A 9 6.65 14.24 1.21
N SER A 10 5.49 14.85 0.91
CA SER A 10 5.18 16.22 1.34
C SER A 10 4.43 16.27 2.68
N GLU A 11 4.41 17.45 3.30
CA GLU A 11 3.64 17.75 4.52
C GLU A 11 2.14 17.43 4.36
N LEU A 12 1.60 17.38 3.13
CA LEU A 12 0.20 17.04 2.87
C LEU A 12 -0.19 15.65 3.39
N LEU A 13 0.69 14.65 3.26
CA LEU A 13 0.41 13.31 3.78
C LEU A 13 0.41 13.32 5.31
N GLN A 14 1.38 14.00 5.91
CA GLN A 14 1.47 14.13 7.36
C GLN A 14 0.24 14.85 7.94
N GLU A 15 -0.20 15.93 7.32
CA GLU A 15 -1.43 16.64 7.69
C GLU A 15 -2.68 15.76 7.59
N LEU A 16 -2.79 14.94 6.55
CA LEU A 16 -3.90 13.99 6.39
C LEU A 16 -3.90 12.89 7.46
N LEU A 17 -2.72 12.43 7.90
CA LEU A 17 -2.58 11.39 8.93
C LEU A 17 -2.91 11.92 10.34
N GLU A 18 -2.71 13.21 10.59
CA GLU A 18 -3.01 13.86 11.87
C GLU A 18 -4.48 14.27 12.03
N ILE A 19 -5.32 14.07 11.01
CA ILE A 19 -6.77 14.30 11.11
C ILE A 19 -7.33 13.39 12.23
N PRO A 20 -8.03 13.94 13.24
CA PRO A 20 -8.49 13.19 14.41
C PRO A 20 -9.31 11.93 14.10
N GLU A 21 -10.08 11.96 13.00
CA GLU A 21 -10.92 10.86 12.54
C GLU A 21 -10.12 9.77 11.79
N ILE A 22 -8.91 10.07 11.34
CA ILE A 22 -8.01 9.16 10.63
C ILE A 22 -7.02 8.51 11.57
N ARG A 23 -6.44 9.30 12.47
CA ARG A 23 -5.38 8.90 13.37
C ARG A 23 -5.63 7.56 14.11
N PRO A 24 -6.84 7.26 14.64
CA PRO A 24 -7.07 5.97 15.29
C PRO A 24 -7.17 4.78 14.33
N LEU A 25 -7.34 5.01 13.02
CA LEU A 25 -7.49 3.98 11.99
C LEU A 25 -6.18 3.61 11.30
N ILE A 26 -5.11 4.38 11.51
CA ILE A 26 -3.82 4.19 10.85
C ILE A 26 -2.74 3.88 11.88
N LEU A 27 -1.83 2.97 11.53
CA LEU A 27 -0.65 2.71 12.32
C LEU A 27 0.21 3.98 12.40
N ASN A 28 0.68 4.33 13.60
CA ASN A 28 1.70 5.36 13.69
C ASN A 28 3.00 4.88 13.02
N GLU A 29 3.94 5.80 12.79
CA GLU A 29 5.19 5.50 12.09
C GLU A 29 5.96 4.31 12.70
N ALA A 30 6.07 4.27 14.03
CA ALA A 30 6.77 3.19 14.72
C ALA A 30 6.06 1.82 14.55
N GLN A 31 4.73 1.80 14.63
CA GLN A 31 3.92 0.59 14.42
C GLN A 31 3.99 0.11 12.96
N MET A 32 3.91 1.05 12.01
CA MET A 32 4.04 0.75 10.58
C MET A 32 5.42 0.16 10.27
N GLN A 33 6.49 0.80 10.75
CA GLN A 33 7.86 0.32 10.59
C GLN A 33 8.07 -1.06 11.22
N ALA A 34 7.51 -1.31 12.41
CA ALA A 34 7.57 -2.62 13.05
C ALA A 34 6.86 -3.70 12.22
N SER A 35 5.64 -3.42 11.75
CA SER A 35 4.85 -4.35 10.93
C SER A 35 5.55 -4.68 9.60
N ILE A 36 6.16 -3.68 8.96
CA ILE A 36 6.93 -3.90 7.74
C ILE A 36 8.15 -4.77 8.05
N ARG A 37 8.93 -4.45 9.10
CA ARG A 37 10.11 -5.24 9.48
C ARG A 37 9.76 -6.70 9.75
N GLU A 38 8.71 -6.95 10.52
CA GLU A 38 8.23 -8.31 10.81
C GLU A 38 7.88 -9.07 9.52
N THR A 39 7.19 -8.42 8.58
CA THR A 39 6.87 -9.00 7.26
C THR A 39 8.15 -9.30 6.47
N LEU A 40 9.12 -8.38 6.53
CA LEU A 40 10.39 -8.47 5.82
C LEU A 40 11.35 -9.51 6.41
N GLU A 41 11.26 -9.84 7.70
CA GLU A 41 12.08 -10.86 8.37
C GLU A 41 11.79 -12.28 7.87
N GLN A 42 10.59 -12.53 7.33
CA GLN A 42 10.19 -13.83 6.78
C GLN A 42 10.88 -14.15 5.45
N ARG A 43 11.62 -13.20 4.87
CA ARG A 43 12.29 -13.36 3.57
C ARG A 43 13.70 -13.92 3.71
N ALA A 44 14.19 -14.57 2.66
CA ALA A 44 15.59 -14.97 2.59
C ALA A 44 16.52 -13.73 2.56
N PRO A 45 17.68 -13.74 3.25
CA PRO A 45 18.60 -12.61 3.23
C PRO A 45 18.97 -12.19 1.81
N LYS A 46 18.96 -10.88 1.55
CA LYS A 46 19.28 -10.25 0.25
C LYS A 46 18.41 -10.71 -0.93
N SER A 47 17.23 -11.28 -0.68
CA SER A 47 16.26 -11.58 -1.74
C SER A 47 15.44 -10.35 -2.11
N ASP A 48 15.06 -10.30 -3.40
CA ASP A 48 14.08 -9.35 -3.92
C ASP A 48 12.69 -9.64 -3.34
N ILE A 49 11.81 -8.64 -3.39
CA ILE A 49 10.42 -8.76 -2.93
C ILE A 49 9.45 -8.52 -4.06
N TRP A 50 8.34 -9.24 -4.03
CA TRP A 50 7.20 -9.00 -4.90
C TRP A 50 6.07 -8.33 -4.11
N VAL A 51 5.63 -7.16 -4.58
CA VAL A 51 4.45 -6.45 -4.06
C VAL A 51 3.30 -6.64 -5.03
N PHE A 52 2.19 -7.20 -4.57
CA PHE A 52 0.99 -7.39 -5.40
C PHE A 52 0.04 -6.18 -5.29
N ALA A 53 -0.17 -5.51 -6.41
CA ALA A 53 -1.10 -4.40 -6.56
C ALA A 53 -2.49 -4.90 -6.95
N CYS A 54 -3.47 -4.67 -6.07
CA CYS A 54 -4.89 -4.96 -6.30
C CYS A 54 -5.75 -3.72 -6.56
N GLY A 55 -5.23 -2.52 -6.26
CA GLY A 55 -5.95 -1.25 -6.31
C GLY A 55 -5.23 -0.18 -7.15
N SER A 56 -5.11 1.03 -6.60
CA SER A 56 -4.50 2.19 -7.28
C SER A 56 -3.09 1.94 -7.80
N LEU A 57 -2.31 1.09 -7.12
CA LEU A 57 -0.94 0.72 -7.51
C LEU A 57 -0.86 0.05 -8.90
N ILE A 58 -1.95 -0.53 -9.41
CA ILE A 58 -2.00 -1.08 -10.78
C ILE A 58 -1.77 0.02 -11.81
N TRP A 59 -2.29 1.23 -11.56
CA TRP A 59 -2.25 2.35 -12.48
C TRP A 59 -1.18 3.39 -12.13
N ASN A 60 -0.75 3.41 -10.86
CA ASN A 60 0.24 4.34 -10.35
C ASN A 60 1.08 3.66 -9.25
N PRO A 61 2.19 2.97 -9.61
CA PRO A 61 2.92 2.09 -8.70
C PRO A 61 3.56 2.81 -7.51
N LEU A 62 3.98 4.07 -7.69
CA LEU A 62 4.64 4.92 -6.67
C LEU A 62 5.88 4.31 -5.97
N ILE A 63 6.30 3.12 -6.39
CA ILE A 63 7.47 2.38 -5.93
C ILE A 63 8.46 2.20 -7.07
N LYS A 64 9.75 2.13 -6.72
CA LYS A 64 10.79 1.70 -7.63
C LYS A 64 10.72 0.17 -7.78
N PHE A 65 10.62 -0.30 -9.02
CA PHE A 65 10.59 -1.72 -9.34
C PHE A 65 11.49 -2.02 -10.54
N VAL A 66 12.00 -3.24 -10.61
CA VAL A 66 12.88 -3.72 -11.69
C VAL A 66 12.16 -4.66 -12.65
N GLU A 67 10.98 -5.14 -12.27
CA GLU A 67 10.12 -5.99 -13.10
C GLU A 67 8.67 -5.88 -12.66
N HIS A 68 7.73 -6.07 -13.58
CA HIS A 68 6.32 -6.25 -13.24
C HIS A 68 5.69 -7.39 -14.03
N ARG A 69 4.70 -8.07 -13.45
CA ARG A 69 3.94 -9.16 -14.09
C ARG A 69 2.47 -9.02 -13.80
N VAL A 70 1.63 -9.15 -14.83
CA VAL A 70 0.19 -9.33 -14.65
C VAL A 70 -0.04 -10.73 -14.10
N GLY A 71 -0.83 -10.84 -13.03
CA GLY A 71 -1.05 -12.10 -12.35
C GLY A 71 -2.38 -12.15 -11.63
N THR A 72 -2.76 -13.36 -11.22
CA THR A 72 -3.95 -13.60 -10.39
C THR A 72 -3.52 -14.22 -9.07
N VAL A 73 -3.97 -13.66 -7.96
CA VAL A 73 -3.83 -14.28 -6.64
C VAL A 73 -5.11 -15.07 -6.32
N ASN A 74 -4.96 -16.33 -5.94
CA ASN A 74 -6.07 -17.21 -5.57
C ASN A 74 -6.33 -17.17 -4.07
N GLY A 75 -7.58 -17.39 -3.66
CA GLY A 75 -7.99 -17.33 -2.25
C GLY A 75 -8.21 -15.91 -1.72
N TRP A 76 -8.17 -14.90 -2.60
CA TRP A 76 -8.42 -13.50 -2.27
C TRP A 76 -9.31 -12.87 -3.34
N HIS A 77 -10.33 -12.13 -2.93
CA HIS A 77 -11.21 -11.42 -3.84
C HIS A 77 -11.15 -9.93 -3.56
N ARG A 78 -11.27 -9.15 -4.63
CA ARG A 78 -11.26 -7.70 -4.53
C ARG A 78 -12.67 -7.18 -4.28
N GLN A 79 -12.84 -6.46 -3.18
CA GLN A 79 -14.11 -5.88 -2.79
C GLN A 79 -13.91 -4.47 -2.23
N PHE A 80 -14.95 -3.65 -2.34
CA PHE A 80 -15.06 -2.38 -1.64
C PHE A 80 -15.35 -2.66 -0.15
N CYS A 81 -14.29 -2.90 0.64
CA CYS A 81 -14.40 -3.29 2.05
C CYS A 81 -13.64 -2.37 3.02
N LEU A 82 -12.94 -1.36 2.52
CA LEU A 82 -12.18 -0.43 3.35
C LEU A 82 -12.82 0.96 3.34
N TRP A 83 -13.09 1.51 4.52
CA TRP A 83 -13.55 2.89 4.66
C TRP A 83 -12.36 3.85 4.66
N THR A 84 -12.50 4.98 3.97
CA THR A 84 -11.51 6.05 4.00
C THR A 84 -12.19 7.42 4.16
N PRO A 85 -11.84 8.19 5.19
CA PRO A 85 -12.38 9.53 5.37
C PRO A 85 -11.63 10.61 4.56
N VAL A 86 -10.67 10.23 3.70
CA VAL A 86 -9.90 11.16 2.84
C VAL A 86 -9.70 10.63 1.43
N GLY A 87 -9.43 11.53 0.49
CA GLY A 87 -9.09 11.23 -0.91
C GLY A 87 -10.29 10.78 -1.75
N ARG A 88 -10.88 9.62 -1.43
CA ARG A 88 -12.10 9.10 -2.09
C ARG A 88 -13.37 9.31 -1.25
N GLY A 89 -13.26 10.06 -0.15
CA GLY A 89 -14.35 10.46 0.73
C GLY A 89 -13.94 11.64 1.61
N THR A 90 -14.81 11.96 2.58
CA THR A 90 -14.58 13.02 3.58
C THR A 90 -14.83 12.47 4.99
N SER A 91 -14.38 13.21 6.02
CA SER A 91 -14.67 12.86 7.42
C SER A 91 -16.18 12.69 7.68
N SER A 92 -17.01 13.59 7.11
CA SER A 92 -18.47 13.54 7.26
C SER A 92 -19.18 12.52 6.37
N ASN A 93 -18.55 12.06 5.29
CA ASN A 93 -19.08 11.05 4.39
C ASN A 93 -17.93 10.18 3.86
N PRO A 94 -17.54 9.15 4.66
CA PRO A 94 -16.41 8.30 4.31
C PRO A 94 -16.62 7.60 2.96
N GLY A 95 -15.54 7.58 2.18
CA GLY A 95 -15.49 6.85 0.93
C GLY A 95 -15.26 5.37 1.19
N LEU A 96 -15.71 4.54 0.26
CA LEU A 96 -15.43 3.11 0.27
C LEU A 96 -14.37 2.83 -0.80
N VAL A 97 -13.28 2.14 -0.44
CA VAL A 97 -12.18 1.81 -1.33
C VAL A 97 -11.93 0.30 -1.36
N LEU A 98 -11.21 -0.12 -2.41
CA LEU A 98 -10.91 -1.51 -2.69
C LEU A 98 -9.90 -2.06 -1.67
N GLY A 99 -10.21 -3.23 -1.13
CA GLY A 99 -9.31 -4.09 -0.37
C GLY A 99 -9.37 -5.52 -0.89
N LEU A 100 -8.66 -6.41 -0.19
CA LEU A 100 -8.70 -7.86 -0.43
C LEU A 100 -9.36 -8.54 0.76
N GLU A 101 -10.32 -9.41 0.45
CA GLU A 101 -11.02 -10.24 1.42
C GLU A 101 -10.78 -11.73 1.08
N PRO A 102 -10.78 -12.64 2.07
CA PRO A 102 -10.60 -14.06 1.82
C PRO A 102 -11.63 -14.65 0.82
N GLY A 103 -11.19 -15.64 0.04
CA GLY A 103 -12.00 -16.36 -0.95
C GLY A 103 -11.83 -15.86 -2.39
N GLY A 104 -12.27 -16.65 -3.38
CA GLY A 104 -12.26 -16.25 -4.79
C GLY A 104 -10.86 -16.10 -5.41
N SER A 105 -10.72 -15.11 -6.31
CA SER A 105 -9.45 -14.76 -6.95
C SER A 105 -9.43 -13.28 -7.34
N CYS A 106 -8.24 -12.69 -7.42
CA CYS A 106 -8.05 -11.28 -7.77
C CYS A 106 -6.95 -11.14 -8.82
N GLY A 107 -7.30 -10.56 -9.96
CA GLY A 107 -6.33 -10.12 -10.96
C GLY A 107 -5.67 -8.79 -10.55
N GLY A 108 -4.37 -8.67 -10.81
CA GLY A 108 -3.58 -7.49 -10.47
C GLY A 108 -2.21 -7.50 -11.11
N VAL A 109 -1.30 -6.70 -10.56
CA VAL A 109 0.09 -6.59 -11.04
C VAL A 109 1.03 -6.87 -9.88
N ALA A 110 1.97 -7.78 -10.06
CA ALA A 110 3.07 -8.01 -9.12
C ALA A 110 4.29 -7.20 -9.56
N TYR A 111 4.82 -6.35 -8.69
CA TYR A 111 6.03 -5.56 -8.91
C TYR A 111 7.19 -6.16 -8.13
N ARG A 112 8.32 -6.41 -8.79
CA ARG A 112 9.55 -6.87 -8.14
C ARG A 112 10.41 -5.67 -7.73
N ILE A 113 10.67 -5.55 -6.44
CA ILE A 113 11.58 -4.57 -5.85
C ILE A 113 12.94 -5.27 -5.65
N ALA A 114 14.00 -4.66 -6.17
CA ALA A 114 15.35 -5.17 -5.99
C ALA A 114 15.74 -5.10 -4.51
N ALA A 115 16.49 -6.08 -4.02
CA ALA A 115 16.89 -6.15 -2.60
C ALA A 115 17.57 -4.88 -2.08
N ALA A 116 18.32 -4.18 -2.95
CA ALA A 116 19.01 -2.94 -2.65
C ALA A 116 18.07 -1.73 -2.49
N ASP A 117 16.90 -1.76 -3.12
CA ASP A 117 15.92 -0.67 -3.09
C ASP A 117 14.89 -0.85 -1.94
N ILE A 118 14.80 -2.05 -1.33
CA ILE A 118 13.84 -2.33 -0.25
C ILE A 118 13.88 -1.29 0.89
N PRO A 119 15.05 -0.87 1.42
CA PRO A 119 15.08 0.11 2.51
C PRO A 119 14.48 1.46 2.13
N SER A 120 14.73 1.96 0.92
CA SER A 120 14.19 3.26 0.48
C SER A 120 12.72 3.19 0.06
N GLU A 121 12.22 2.02 -0.34
CA GLU A 121 10.85 1.86 -0.84
C GLU A 121 9.85 1.42 0.24
N LEU A 122 10.29 0.63 1.24
CA LEU A 122 9.39 0.05 2.25
C LEU A 122 9.73 0.47 3.69
N LEU A 123 10.92 1.00 3.96
CA LEU A 123 11.36 1.33 5.33
C LEU A 123 11.67 2.82 5.51
N CYS A 124 11.23 3.68 4.57
CA CYS A 124 11.37 5.13 4.68
C CYS A 124 10.48 5.72 5.78
#